data_AF-A0A165D471-F1
#
_entry.id   AF-A0A165D471-F1
#
_cell.length_a   1.000
_cell.length_b   1.000
_cell.length_c   1.000
_cell.angle_alpha   90.00
_cell.angle_beta   90.00
_cell.angle_gamma   90.00
#
_symmetry.space_group_name_H-M   'P 1'
#
loop_
_entity.id
_entity.type
_entity.pdbx_description
1 polymer ?
#
loop_
_entity_poly.entity_id
_entity_poly.type
_entity_poly.pdbx_seq_one_letter_code
_entity_poly.pdbx_strand_id
1 'polypeptide(L)'
;MRLFPKRRRTLLLSLPPTALLLLLLYTLFPRAPPSAHLRRPPPTPAELQQLRANTTQKYALFNQLRGAGFNNQLQESLLLAHLAARAGRAYVYRDVVWRPRGYDTVPAEAFFGEPLTAAPAIHEVVFEQLCEGQQVREVDVWGEHERRVDLLLQALEGPEQCASVKWRVMDWRCVSSRFPFPLPLPAPSPSLCPLPPLPSARPSPHLLRPSSPPSPHPLPVYKTLTPYPGSSSPPPP
;
A
#
# COMPACT_ATOMS: atom_id res chain seq x y z
N MET A 1 -34.54 -48.28 -28.06
CA MET A 1 -35.26 -47.00 -27.91
C MET A 1 -34.53 -45.89 -28.67
N ARG A 2 -35.00 -45.50 -29.87
CA ARG A 2 -34.42 -44.40 -30.66
C ARG A 2 -35.01 -43.08 -30.15
N LEU A 3 -34.27 -42.38 -29.29
CA LEU A 3 -34.69 -41.10 -28.74
C LEU A 3 -34.71 -40.02 -29.85
N PHE A 4 -35.92 -39.81 -30.37
CA PHE A 4 -36.52 -38.63 -31.00
C PHE A 4 -35.61 -37.63 -31.76
N PRO A 5 -35.57 -37.69 -33.12
CA PRO A 5 -34.92 -36.66 -33.96
C PRO A 5 -35.48 -35.24 -33.75
N LYS A 6 -36.70 -35.12 -33.20
CA LYS A 6 -37.32 -33.84 -32.83
C LYS A 6 -36.55 -33.09 -31.73
N ARG A 7 -36.06 -33.81 -30.70
CA ARG A 7 -35.27 -33.20 -29.60
C ARG A 7 -33.90 -32.69 -30.07
N ARG A 8 -33.30 -33.38 -31.05
CA ARG A 8 -32.01 -32.98 -31.62
C ARG A 8 -32.14 -31.71 -32.46
N ARG A 9 -33.25 -31.55 -33.19
CA ARG A 9 -33.52 -30.33 -33.97
C ARG A 9 -33.79 -29.12 -33.08
N THR A 10 -34.58 -29.26 -32.02
CA THR A 10 -34.84 -28.15 -31.07
C THR A 10 -33.57 -27.67 -30.39
N LEU A 11 -32.67 -28.59 -30.02
CA LEU A 11 -31.40 -28.25 -29.36
C LEU A 11 -30.42 -27.54 -30.30
N LEU A 12 -30.39 -27.93 -31.58
CA LEU A 12 -29.59 -27.24 -32.60
C LEU A 12 -30.13 -25.84 -32.92
N LEU A 13 -31.45 -25.66 -32.91
CA LEU A 13 -32.08 -24.35 -33.16
C LEU A 13 -31.89 -23.37 -31.99
N SER A 14 -31.71 -23.85 -30.75
CA SER A 14 -31.47 -22.98 -29.59
C SER A 14 -30.01 -22.54 -29.42
N LEU A 15 -29.05 -23.21 -30.05
CA LEU A 15 -27.63 -22.86 -29.96
C LEU A 15 -27.29 -21.42 -30.42
N PRO A 16 -27.70 -20.96 -31.62
CA PRO A 16 -27.38 -19.62 -32.08
C PRO A 16 -27.89 -18.48 -31.18
N PRO A 17 -29.17 -18.46 -30.73
CA PRO A 17 -29.63 -17.40 -29.84
C PRO A 17 -28.98 -17.48 -28.46
N THR A 18 -28.65 -18.69 -27.96
CA THR A 18 -27.92 -18.84 -26.69
C THR A 18 -26.50 -18.32 -26.80
N ALA A 19 -25.80 -18.63 -27.90
CA ALA A 19 -24.45 -18.12 -28.14
C ALA A 19 -24.43 -16.59 -28.32
N LEU A 20 -25.42 -16.03 -29.03
CA LEU A 20 -25.58 -14.59 -29.17
C LEU A 20 -25.86 -13.93 -27.82
N LEU A 21 -26.74 -14.51 -27.00
CA LEU A 21 -27.02 -14.02 -25.66
C LEU A 21 -25.75 -14.05 -24.80
N LEU A 22 -24.99 -15.15 -24.81
CA LEU A 22 -23.74 -15.25 -24.05
C LEU A 22 -22.69 -14.26 -24.53
N LEU A 23 -22.60 -14.01 -25.85
CA LEU A 23 -21.71 -13.00 -26.41
C LEU A 23 -22.14 -11.58 -25.99
N LEU A 24 -23.45 -11.28 -26.05
CA LEU A 24 -23.98 -10.01 -25.58
C LEU A 24 -23.76 -9.83 -24.08
N LEU A 25 -23.98 -10.86 -23.26
CA LEU A 25 -23.65 -10.80 -21.84
C LEU A 25 -22.15 -10.59 -21.62
N TYR A 26 -21.30 -11.20 -22.44
CA TYR A 26 -19.85 -11.03 -22.36
C TYR A 26 -19.38 -9.61 -22.76
N THR A 27 -20.02 -8.98 -23.75
CA THR A 27 -19.62 -7.65 -24.24
C THR A 27 -20.34 -6.49 -23.53
N LEU A 28 -21.59 -6.69 -23.09
CA LEU A 28 -22.41 -5.67 -22.45
C LEU A 28 -22.23 -5.60 -20.94
N PHE A 29 -21.77 -6.67 -20.29
CA PHE A 29 -21.30 -6.58 -18.92
C PHE A 29 -19.82 -6.21 -18.97
N PRO A 30 -19.45 -4.92 -18.81
CA PRO A 30 -18.06 -4.60 -18.54
C PRO A 30 -17.68 -5.44 -17.33
N ARG A 31 -16.76 -6.40 -17.53
CA ARG A 31 -16.14 -7.08 -16.41
C ARG A 31 -15.43 -5.99 -15.65
N ALA A 32 -16.10 -5.45 -14.64
CA ALA A 32 -15.45 -4.66 -13.63
C ALA A 32 -14.23 -5.50 -13.22
N PRO A 33 -13.02 -4.92 -13.21
CA PRO A 33 -11.85 -5.65 -12.78
C PRO A 33 -12.21 -6.31 -11.46
N PRO A 34 -11.81 -7.57 -11.22
CA PRO A 34 -12.20 -8.29 -10.02
C PRO A 34 -11.85 -7.54 -8.73
N SER A 35 -11.01 -6.50 -8.78
CA SER A 35 -10.70 -5.58 -7.68
C SER A 35 -11.60 -4.33 -7.55
N ALA A 36 -12.61 -4.11 -8.41
CA ALA A 36 -13.41 -2.88 -8.37
C ALA A 36 -14.11 -2.66 -7.03
N HIS A 37 -14.51 -3.74 -6.35
CA HIS A 37 -15.08 -3.71 -5.00
C HIS A 37 -14.06 -3.38 -3.91
N LEU A 38 -12.77 -3.51 -4.21
CA LEU A 38 -11.68 -3.17 -3.30
C LEU A 38 -11.28 -1.70 -3.42
N ARG A 39 -11.73 -0.96 -4.45
CA ARG A 39 -11.37 0.45 -4.61
C ARG A 39 -11.93 1.27 -3.45
N ARG A 40 -11.07 2.10 -2.86
CA ARG A 40 -11.49 3.07 -1.85
C ARG A 40 -12.43 4.09 -2.52
N PRO A 41 -13.59 4.40 -1.93
CA PRO A 41 -14.39 5.53 -2.40
C PRO A 41 -13.57 6.84 -2.27
N PRO A 42 -13.86 7.85 -3.09
CA PRO A 42 -13.24 9.17 -2.90
C PRO A 42 -13.53 9.67 -1.48
N PRO A 43 -12.59 10.38 -0.84
CA PRO A 43 -12.80 10.87 0.52
C PRO A 43 -14.01 11.80 0.56
N THR A 44 -14.79 11.69 1.62
CA THR A 44 -15.94 12.59 1.80
C THR A 44 -15.48 13.99 2.21
N PRO A 45 -16.25 15.05 1.91
CA PRO A 45 -15.92 16.39 2.39
C PRO A 45 -15.78 16.47 3.92
N ALA A 46 -16.57 15.68 4.65
CA ALA A 46 -16.50 15.60 6.11
C ALA A 46 -15.18 14.95 6.60
N GLU A 47 -14.72 13.88 5.96
CA GLU A 47 -13.43 13.24 6.24
C GLU A 47 -12.28 14.23 6.01
N LEU A 48 -12.29 14.94 4.87
CA LEU A 48 -11.30 15.98 4.58
C LEU A 48 -11.33 17.11 5.61
N GLN A 49 -12.52 17.56 6.01
CA GLN A 49 -12.66 18.61 7.01
C GLN A 49 -12.13 18.17 8.38
N GLN A 50 -12.37 16.92 8.77
CA GLN A 50 -11.82 16.35 10.00
C GLN A 50 -10.30 16.27 9.95
N LEU A 51 -9.72 15.86 8.81
CA LEU A 51 -8.27 15.81 8.62
C LEU A 51 -7.64 17.22 8.64
N ARG A 52 -8.29 18.21 8.02
CA ARG A 52 -7.85 19.62 8.06
C ARG A 52 -7.92 20.21 9.46
N ALA A 53 -8.94 19.85 10.24
CA ALA A 53 -9.06 20.28 11.63
C ALA A 53 -7.95 19.71 12.53
N ASN A 54 -7.36 18.57 12.15
CA ASN A 54 -6.20 18.00 12.83
C ASN A 54 -4.89 18.65 12.32
N THR A 55 -4.69 19.92 12.68
CA THR A 55 -3.55 20.74 12.23
C THR A 55 -2.19 20.24 12.72
N THR A 56 -2.16 19.40 13.76
CA THR A 56 -0.91 18.84 14.32
C THR A 56 -0.34 17.69 13.50
N GLN A 57 -1.16 17.01 12.69
CA GLN A 57 -0.70 15.85 11.94
C GLN A 57 0.01 16.27 10.65
N LYS A 58 1.27 15.84 10.52
CA LYS A 58 2.08 15.99 9.31
C LYS A 58 2.06 14.69 8.50
N TYR A 59 2.22 14.81 7.19
CA TYR A 59 2.15 13.70 6.23
C TYR A 59 3.40 13.67 5.36
N ALA A 60 3.82 12.46 4.97
CA ALA A 60 4.90 12.23 4.01
C ALA A 60 4.44 11.26 2.93
N LEU A 61 4.38 11.74 1.69
CA LEU A 61 4.20 10.95 0.49
C LEU A 61 5.57 10.54 -0.04
N PHE A 62 5.76 9.24 -0.27
CA PHE A 62 6.99 8.71 -0.82
C PHE A 62 6.76 8.21 -2.23
N ASN A 63 7.79 8.35 -3.08
CA ASN A 63 7.80 7.69 -4.38
C ASN A 63 8.01 6.18 -4.22
N GLN A 64 6.91 5.46 -3.98
CA GLN A 64 6.88 4.00 -3.86
C GLN A 64 7.12 3.31 -5.21
N LEU A 65 7.81 2.18 -5.17
CA LEU A 65 8.05 1.27 -6.27
C LEU A 65 6.74 0.77 -6.87
N ARG A 66 6.56 1.04 -8.17
CA ARG A 66 5.45 0.51 -8.96
C ARG A 66 5.92 -0.61 -9.87
N GLY A 67 5.04 -1.58 -10.12
CA GLY A 67 5.30 -2.66 -11.08
C GLY A 67 6.18 -3.80 -10.59
N ALA A 68 6.71 -3.77 -9.36
CA ALA A 68 7.35 -4.93 -8.74
C ALA A 68 6.32 -5.95 -8.25
N GLY A 69 6.76 -7.15 -7.88
CA GLY A 69 5.88 -8.13 -7.21
C GLY A 69 5.32 -7.57 -5.90
N PHE A 70 4.12 -8.01 -5.49
CA PHE A 70 3.41 -7.55 -4.30
C PHE A 70 4.30 -7.53 -3.04
N ASN A 71 5.07 -8.61 -2.80
CA ASN A 71 5.96 -8.70 -1.64
C ASN A 71 6.99 -7.56 -1.56
N ASN A 72 7.53 -7.12 -2.70
CA ASN A 72 8.51 -6.03 -2.72
C ASN A 72 7.84 -4.68 -2.47
N GLN A 73 6.66 -4.46 -3.04
CA GLN A 73 5.87 -3.25 -2.78
C GLN A 73 5.50 -3.16 -1.30
N LEU A 74 5.13 -4.29 -0.68
CA LEU A 74 4.79 -4.37 0.73
C LEU A 74 6.00 -4.10 1.64
N GLN A 75 7.14 -4.75 1.39
CA GLN A 75 8.36 -4.51 2.15
C GLN A 75 8.80 -3.04 2.08
N GLU A 76 8.70 -2.43 0.91
CA GLU A 76 9.00 -1.01 0.77
C GLU A 76 7.98 -0.14 1.51
N SER A 77 6.67 -0.40 1.41
CA SER A 77 5.66 0.35 2.19
C SER A 77 5.93 0.29 3.69
N LEU A 78 6.33 -0.86 4.24
CA LEU A 78 6.68 -1.00 5.65
C LEU A 78 7.89 -0.15 6.03
N LEU A 79 8.94 -0.15 5.20
CA LEU A 79 10.12 0.69 5.41
C LEU A 79 9.76 2.18 5.36
N LEU A 80 9.01 2.60 4.33
CA LEU A 80 8.62 4.00 4.15
C LEU A 80 7.72 4.48 5.30
N ALA A 81 6.82 3.61 5.78
CA ALA A 81 6.01 3.86 6.95
C ALA A 81 6.84 4.06 8.22
N HIS A 82 7.87 3.23 8.41
CA HIS A 82 8.82 3.38 9.51
C HIS A 82 9.60 4.70 9.43
N LEU A 83 10.08 5.09 8.25
CA LEU A 83 10.79 6.35 8.05
C LEU A 83 9.90 7.57 8.29
N ALA A 84 8.64 7.54 7.82
CA ALA A 84 7.66 8.57 8.11
C ALA A 84 7.47 8.74 9.62
N ALA A 85 7.25 7.63 10.32
CA ALA A 85 7.06 7.63 11.77
C ALA A 85 8.30 8.17 12.51
N ARG A 86 9.51 7.80 12.09
CA ARG A 86 10.76 8.35 12.66
C ARG A 86 10.89 9.86 12.45
N ALA A 87 10.38 10.39 11.34
CA ALA A 87 10.34 11.82 11.07
C ALA A 87 9.13 12.54 11.72
N GLY A 88 8.35 11.85 12.56
CA GLY A 88 7.15 12.42 13.19
C GLY A 88 6.01 12.71 12.21
N ARG A 89 5.92 11.96 11.11
CA ARG A 89 4.90 12.11 10.06
C ARG A 89 4.07 10.85 9.91
N ALA A 90 2.82 11.00 9.49
CA ALA A 90 2.00 9.90 9.00
C ALA A 90 2.41 9.53 7.58
N TYR A 91 2.47 8.24 7.31
CA TYR A 91 2.75 7.71 5.99
C TYR A 91 1.54 7.89 5.07
N VAL A 92 1.80 8.37 3.85
CA VAL A 92 0.80 8.39 2.78
C VAL A 92 1.02 7.16 1.91
N TYR A 93 0.07 6.24 1.94
CA TYR A 93 0.16 5.01 1.19
C TYR A 93 -0.42 5.16 -0.21
N ARG A 94 0.00 4.26 -1.10
CA ARG A 94 -0.50 4.15 -2.47
C ARG A 94 -1.09 2.76 -2.69
N ASP A 95 -1.96 2.65 -3.67
CA ASP A 95 -2.45 1.35 -4.12
C ASP A 95 -1.29 0.46 -4.61
N VAL A 96 -1.37 -0.83 -4.29
CA VAL A 96 -0.42 -1.84 -4.73
C VAL A 96 -0.88 -2.48 -6.04
N VAL A 97 0.08 -2.76 -6.93
CA VAL A 97 -0.20 -3.50 -8.18
C VAL A 97 -0.22 -5.00 -7.89
N TRP A 98 -1.37 -5.65 -8.09
CA TRP A 98 -1.58 -7.07 -7.85
C TRP A 98 -1.59 -7.88 -9.16
N ARG A 99 -0.43 -8.42 -9.54
CA ARG A 99 -0.25 -9.13 -10.83
C ARG A 99 -1.18 -10.34 -11.05
N PRO A 100 -1.46 -11.22 -10.06
CA PRO A 100 -2.37 -12.36 -10.28
C PRO A 100 -3.79 -11.98 -10.71
N ARG A 101 -4.15 -10.68 -10.64
CA ARG A 101 -5.44 -10.14 -11.10
C ARG A 101 -5.25 -9.19 -12.28
N GLY A 102 -4.33 -9.47 -13.19
CA GLY A 102 -4.20 -8.70 -14.44
C GLY A 102 -3.64 -7.29 -14.26
N TYR A 103 -2.78 -7.07 -13.26
CA TYR A 103 -2.18 -5.76 -12.94
C TYR A 103 -3.17 -4.73 -12.39
N ASP A 104 -4.29 -5.18 -11.84
CA ASP A 104 -5.20 -4.32 -11.09
C ASP A 104 -4.49 -3.65 -9.89
N THR A 105 -4.83 -2.39 -9.64
CA THR A 105 -4.47 -1.70 -8.39
C THR A 105 -5.46 -2.10 -7.30
N VAL A 106 -4.94 -2.36 -6.11
CA VAL A 106 -5.71 -2.72 -4.93
C VAL A 106 -5.22 -1.85 -3.78
N PRO A 107 -6.12 -1.24 -2.99
CA PRO A 107 -5.71 -0.49 -1.81
C PRO A 107 -4.92 -1.35 -0.85
N ALA A 108 -3.88 -0.77 -0.27
CA ALA A 108 -2.98 -1.49 0.61
C ALA A 108 -3.72 -2.03 1.85
N GLU A 109 -4.73 -1.30 2.33
CA GLU A 109 -5.65 -1.67 3.43
C GLU A 109 -6.36 -2.99 3.20
N ALA A 110 -6.59 -3.41 1.95
CA ALA A 110 -7.19 -4.72 1.69
C ALA A 110 -6.31 -5.89 2.17
N PHE A 111 -5.03 -5.63 2.43
CA PHE A 111 -4.05 -6.60 2.91
C PHE A 111 -3.71 -6.45 4.40
N PHE A 112 -4.14 -5.36 5.04
CA PHE A 112 -3.89 -5.08 6.44
C PHE A 112 -5.20 -5.11 7.22
N GLY A 113 -5.33 -6.04 8.16
CA GLY A 113 -6.50 -6.05 9.06
C GLY A 113 -6.55 -4.82 9.97
N GLU A 114 -5.41 -4.16 10.19
CA GLU A 114 -5.25 -2.99 11.05
C GLU A 114 -4.32 -1.95 10.41
N PRO A 115 -4.36 -0.67 10.86
CA PRO A 115 -3.44 0.35 10.38
C PRO A 115 -1.98 -0.04 10.64
N LEU A 116 -1.12 0.11 9.62
CA LEU A 116 0.31 -0.19 9.72
C LEU A 116 1.08 0.68 10.72
N THR A 117 0.55 1.86 11.05
CA THR A 117 1.22 2.87 11.88
C THR A 117 0.28 3.43 12.95
N ALA A 118 0.86 3.87 14.06
CA ALA A 118 0.11 4.48 15.17
C ALA A 118 -0.62 5.77 14.75
N ALA A 119 0.03 6.60 13.92
CA ALA A 119 -0.66 7.69 13.25
C ALA A 119 -1.49 7.13 12.08
N PRO A 120 -2.72 7.63 11.86
CA PRO A 120 -3.57 7.14 10.78
C PRO A 120 -2.90 7.45 9.44
N ALA A 121 -2.47 6.40 8.74
CA ALA A 121 -2.00 6.52 7.37
C ALA A 121 -3.17 6.92 6.46
N ILE A 122 -2.91 7.77 5.46
CA ILE A 122 -3.93 8.24 4.52
C ILE A 122 -3.57 7.84 3.09
N HIS A 123 -4.58 7.69 2.24
CA HIS A 123 -4.38 7.37 0.82
C HIS A 123 -3.87 8.59 0.06
N GLU A 124 -3.08 8.37 -0.99
CA GLU A 124 -2.54 9.42 -1.89
C GLU A 124 -3.60 10.43 -2.35
N VAL A 125 -4.77 9.98 -2.79
CA VAL A 125 -5.86 10.88 -3.22
C VAL A 125 -6.35 11.80 -2.08
N VAL A 126 -6.35 11.30 -0.84
CA VAL A 126 -6.72 12.10 0.33
C VAL A 126 -5.64 13.14 0.60
N PHE A 127 -4.37 12.76 0.48
CA PHE A 127 -3.23 13.67 0.61
C PHE A 127 -3.28 14.79 -0.44
N GLU A 128 -3.50 14.47 -1.71
CA GLU A 128 -3.59 15.45 -2.80
C GLU A 128 -4.67 16.51 -2.52
N GLN A 129 -5.87 16.08 -2.11
CA GLN A 129 -6.97 16.99 -1.78
C GLN A 129 -6.79 17.73 -0.45
N LEU A 130 -6.10 17.13 0.51
CA LEU A 130 -5.78 17.75 1.79
C LEU A 130 -4.76 18.89 1.61
N CYS A 131 -3.75 18.65 0.76
CA CYS A 131 -2.64 19.56 0.52
C CYS A 131 -2.89 20.53 -0.64
N GLU A 132 -4.04 20.44 -1.31
CA GLU A 132 -4.42 21.36 -2.38
C GLU A 132 -4.42 22.81 -1.88
N GLY A 133 -3.69 23.68 -2.57
CA GLY A 133 -3.53 25.09 -2.20
C GLY A 133 -2.59 25.33 -0.99
N GLN A 134 -2.02 24.28 -0.40
CA GLN A 134 -1.01 24.39 0.65
C GLN A 134 0.42 24.29 0.08
N GLN A 135 1.41 24.73 0.86
CA GLN A 135 2.80 24.51 0.51
C GLN A 135 3.18 23.04 0.75
N VAL A 136 3.41 22.30 -0.33
CA VAL A 136 3.97 20.95 -0.27
C VAL A 136 5.49 21.05 -0.31
N ARG A 137 6.16 20.56 0.72
CA ARG A 137 7.62 20.46 0.72
C ARG A 137 8.06 19.32 -0.17
N GLU A 138 8.67 19.64 -1.29
CA GLU A 138 9.36 18.64 -2.10
C GLU A 138 10.72 18.29 -1.47
N VAL A 139 10.92 17.01 -1.22
CA VAL A 139 12.15 16.47 -0.64
C VAL A 139 12.91 15.71 -1.73
N ASP A 140 13.99 16.34 -2.19
CA ASP A 140 14.90 15.84 -3.19
C ASP A 140 16.22 15.45 -2.49
N VAL A 141 16.32 14.19 -2.06
CA VAL A 141 17.52 13.65 -1.42
C VAL A 141 18.12 12.58 -2.31
N TRP A 142 19.35 12.81 -2.73
CA TRP A 142 20.16 11.86 -3.49
C TRP A 142 21.48 11.61 -2.77
N GLY A 143 22.06 10.42 -2.95
CA GLY A 143 23.38 10.10 -2.39
C GLY A 143 23.58 8.61 -2.11
N GLU A 144 24.70 8.29 -1.47
CA GLU A 144 25.00 6.94 -0.98
C GLU A 144 23.93 6.46 0.00
N HIS A 145 23.60 5.18 -0.06
CA HIS A 145 22.46 4.59 0.66
C HIS A 145 22.50 4.88 2.17
N GLU A 146 23.68 4.72 2.80
CA GLU A 146 23.84 4.92 4.25
C GLU A 146 23.51 6.35 4.69
N ARG A 147 23.96 7.37 3.94
CA ARG A 147 23.69 8.78 4.25
C ARG A 147 22.32 9.26 3.77
N ARG A 148 21.76 8.61 2.75
CA ARG A 148 20.47 9.00 2.14
C ARG A 148 19.34 8.97 3.16
N VAL A 149 19.33 7.97 4.05
CA VAL A 149 18.29 7.84 5.07
C VAL A 149 18.35 8.98 6.08
N ASP A 150 19.55 9.31 6.58
CA ASP A 150 19.70 10.39 7.56
C ASP A 150 19.36 11.76 6.96
N LEU A 151 19.81 12.04 5.74
CA LEU A 151 19.47 13.26 5.01
C LEU A 151 17.97 13.36 4.72
N LEU A 152 17.33 12.23 4.41
CA LEU A 152 15.88 12.16 4.20
C LEU A 152 15.12 12.44 5.48
N LEU A 153 15.51 11.85 6.61
CA LEU A 153 14.90 12.11 7.91
C LEU A 153 15.01 13.59 8.28
N GLN A 154 16.22 14.16 8.17
CA GLN A 154 16.46 15.58 8.42
C GLN A 154 15.62 16.47 7.49
N ALA A 155 15.49 16.12 6.21
CA ALA A 155 14.67 16.87 5.26
C ALA A 155 13.16 16.77 5.56
N LEU A 156 12.71 15.71 6.23
CA LEU A 156 11.31 15.54 6.63
C LEU A 156 10.97 16.22 7.95
N GLU A 157 11.94 16.64 8.78
CA GLU A 157 11.69 17.33 10.06
C GLU A 157 11.04 18.72 9.92
N GLY A 158 10.85 19.21 8.68
CA GLY A 158 10.24 20.50 8.38
C GLY A 158 8.89 20.78 9.04
N PRO A 159 8.53 22.07 9.22
CA PRO A 159 7.24 22.47 9.79
C PRO A 159 6.06 22.18 8.86
N GLU A 160 6.29 21.95 7.57
CA GLU A 160 5.24 21.84 6.56
C GLU A 160 4.37 20.61 6.81
N GLN A 161 3.04 20.80 6.75
CA GLN A 161 2.07 19.73 6.95
C GLN A 161 2.26 18.62 5.91
N CYS A 162 2.51 18.99 4.66
CA CYS A 162 2.63 18.07 3.55
C CYS A 162 4.07 18.03 3.02
N ALA A 163 4.65 16.83 2.93
CA ALA A 163 5.93 16.60 2.28
C ALA A 163 5.79 15.50 1.22
N SER A 164 6.48 15.68 0.08
CA SER A 164 6.52 14.73 -1.02
C SER A 164 7.98 14.39 -1.36
N VAL A 165 8.36 13.13 -1.22
CA VAL A 165 9.70 12.63 -1.49
C VAL A 165 9.78 12.18 -2.94
N LYS A 166 10.58 12.89 -3.73
CA LYS A 166 10.64 12.72 -5.19
C LYS A 166 11.33 11.42 -5.61
N TRP A 167 12.40 11.05 -4.93
CA TRP A 167 13.22 9.89 -5.27
C TRP A 167 12.90 8.68 -4.42
N ARG A 168 13.21 7.50 -4.97
CA ARG A 168 13.10 6.25 -4.22
C ARG A 168 14.14 6.21 -3.12
N VAL A 169 13.69 5.83 -1.93
CA VAL A 169 14.57 5.66 -0.78
C VAL A 169 15.48 4.44 -0.99
N MET A 170 14.92 3.37 -1.53
CA MET A 170 15.62 2.10 -1.76
C MET A 170 15.99 1.91 -3.23
N ASP A 171 17.23 1.47 -3.45
CA ASP A 171 17.65 0.99 -4.76
C ASP A 171 17.30 -0.51 -4.89
N TRP A 172 16.70 -0.90 -6.02
CA TRP A 172 16.25 -2.27 -6.29
C TRP A 172 17.32 -3.35 -6.10
N ARG A 173 18.59 -2.95 -6.25
CA ARG A 173 19.75 -3.84 -6.08
C ARG A 173 19.87 -4.40 -4.66
N CYS A 174 19.36 -3.72 -3.64
CA CYS A 174 19.40 -4.22 -2.25
C CYS A 174 18.12 -4.96 -1.83
N VAL A 175 17.04 -4.91 -2.62
CA VAL A 175 15.81 -5.72 -2.39
C VAL A 175 15.91 -7.09 -3.07
N SER A 176 16.54 -7.13 -4.24
CA SER A 176 16.84 -8.39 -4.90
C SER A 176 18.07 -9.01 -4.24
N SER A 177 17.86 -9.83 -3.20
CA SER A 177 18.90 -10.78 -2.81
C SER A 177 19.20 -11.62 -4.04
N ARG A 178 20.29 -11.30 -4.76
CA ARG A 178 20.86 -12.26 -5.69
C ARG A 178 21.24 -13.43 -4.81
N PHE A 179 20.45 -14.50 -4.82
CA PHE A 179 21.00 -15.80 -4.48
C PHE A 179 22.19 -15.95 -5.42
N PRO A 180 23.44 -16.02 -4.91
CA PRO A 180 24.53 -16.41 -5.76
C PRO A 180 24.22 -17.85 -6.16
N PHE A 181 23.62 -18.04 -7.33
CA PHE A 181 23.80 -19.30 -8.03
C PHE A 181 25.31 -19.51 -8.13
N PRO A 182 25.82 -20.71 -7.82
CA PRO A 182 27.24 -20.98 -7.89
C PRO A 182 27.67 -20.93 -9.35
N LEU A 183 28.02 -19.74 -9.83
CA LEU A 183 28.80 -19.54 -11.04
C LEU A 183 30.27 -19.46 -10.62
N PRO A 184 31.19 -20.00 -11.44
CA PRO A 184 32.62 -19.90 -11.19
C PRO A 184 33.02 -18.44 -11.06
N LEU A 185 33.71 -18.11 -9.97
CA LEU A 185 34.12 -16.77 -9.57
C LEU A 185 34.82 -16.00 -10.70
N PRO A 186 34.31 -14.85 -11.17
CA PRO A 186 35.16 -13.79 -11.66
C PRO A 186 35.52 -12.84 -10.51
N ALA A 187 36.62 -12.13 -10.70
CA ALA A 187 37.34 -11.23 -9.78
C ALA A 187 36.46 -10.38 -8.81
N PRO A 188 37.00 -9.99 -7.63
CA PRO A 188 36.29 -9.23 -6.61
C PRO A 188 35.74 -7.93 -7.18
N SER A 189 34.42 -7.91 -7.43
CA SER A 189 33.70 -6.68 -7.72
C SER A 189 33.47 -5.91 -6.42
N PRO A 190 33.58 -4.58 -6.41
CA PRO A 190 33.27 -3.78 -5.23
C PRO A 190 31.83 -4.06 -4.81
N SER A 191 31.69 -4.51 -3.57
CA SER A 191 30.46 -4.95 -2.92
C SER A 191 29.33 -3.94 -3.09
N LEU A 192 28.25 -4.36 -3.76
CA LEU A 192 27.16 -3.50 -4.20
C LEU A 192 26.08 -3.20 -3.13
N CYS A 193 26.13 -3.85 -1.97
CA CYS A 193 25.39 -3.48 -0.76
C CYS A 193 26.19 -4.08 0.42
N PRO A 194 27.12 -3.34 1.08
CA PRO A 194 27.74 -3.86 2.29
C PRO A 194 26.64 -4.12 3.33
N LEU A 195 26.60 -5.34 3.85
CA LEU A 195 25.79 -5.60 5.04
C LEU A 195 26.39 -4.73 6.16
N PRO A 196 25.56 -3.98 6.92
CA PRO A 196 26.08 -3.25 8.06
C PRO A 196 26.78 -4.26 8.99
N PRO A 197 27.93 -3.90 9.58
CA PRO A 197 28.62 -4.78 10.51
C PRO A 197 27.64 -5.18 11.61
N LEU A 198 27.49 -6.49 11.85
CA LEU A 198 26.71 -6.98 12.97
C LEU A 198 27.18 -6.21 14.22
N PRO A 199 26.26 -5.61 15.00
CA PRO A 199 26.66 -4.94 16.23
C PRO A 199 27.40 -5.98 17.09
N SER A 200 28.69 -5.72 17.31
CA SER A 200 29.54 -6.55 18.15
C SER A 200 28.84 -6.69 19.50
N ALA A 201 28.53 -7.93 19.88
CA ALA A 201 27.76 -8.25 21.08
C ALA A 201 28.41 -7.57 22.29
N ARG A 202 27.86 -6.43 22.70
CA ARG A 202 28.31 -5.72 23.89
C ARG A 202 27.83 -6.53 25.08
N PRO A 203 28.70 -7.01 25.97
CA PRO A 203 28.27 -7.69 27.18
C PRO A 203 27.41 -6.71 28.01
N SER A 204 26.17 -7.09 28.27
CA SER A 204 25.22 -6.34 29.09
C SER A 204 25.78 -6.15 30.50
N PRO A 205 26.04 -4.92 30.95
CA PRO A 205 26.33 -4.67 32.35
C PRO A 205 25.01 -4.51 33.12
N HIS A 206 24.87 -5.34 34.16
CA HIS A 206 24.01 -5.13 35.33
C HIS A 206 22.48 -5.10 35.12
N LEU A 207 21.89 -6.27 35.40
CA LEU A 207 20.56 -6.42 35.99
C LEU A 207 20.44 -5.57 37.28
N LEU A 208 19.78 -4.43 37.19
CA LEU A 208 19.21 -3.73 38.34
C LEU A 208 17.68 -3.81 38.27
N ARG A 209 17.17 -4.64 39.17
CA ARG A 209 15.86 -4.66 39.85
C ARG A 209 14.72 -3.79 39.24
N PRO A 210 13.56 -4.38 38.88
CA PRO A 210 12.41 -3.61 38.44
C PRO A 210 11.73 -2.89 39.62
N SER A 211 11.61 -1.57 39.49
CA SER A 211 10.63 -0.75 40.18
C SER A 211 9.22 -1.06 39.64
N SER A 212 8.27 -1.12 40.57
CA SER A 212 6.81 -1.25 40.48
C SER A 212 6.13 -0.98 39.12
N PRO A 213 5.11 -1.77 38.75
CA PRO A 213 4.40 -1.63 37.49
C PRO A 213 3.62 -0.30 37.41
N PRO A 214 3.61 0.38 36.25
CA PRO A 214 2.77 1.54 36.03
C PRO A 214 1.29 1.15 35.98
N SER A 215 0.43 2.02 36.53
CA SER A 215 -1.02 1.88 36.51
C SER A 215 -1.56 1.69 35.08
N PRO A 216 -2.59 0.85 34.90
CA PRO A 216 -3.17 0.60 33.58
C PRO A 216 -3.83 1.87 33.04
N HIS A 217 -3.30 2.39 31.93
CA HIS A 217 -4.01 3.36 31.12
C HIS A 217 -5.23 2.68 30.48
N PRO A 218 -6.40 3.35 30.44
CA PRO A 218 -7.58 2.82 29.77
C PRO A 218 -7.29 2.66 28.27
N LEU A 219 -7.49 1.44 27.77
CA LEU A 219 -7.40 1.13 26.35
C LEU A 219 -8.40 1.98 25.55
N PRO A 220 -8.03 2.46 24.35
CA PRO A 220 -8.98 3.14 23.48
C PRO A 220 -10.10 2.16 23.12
N VAL A 221 -11.35 2.61 23.30
CA VAL A 221 -12.56 1.89 22.87
C VAL A 221 -12.56 1.87 21.35
N TYR A 222 -12.18 0.73 20.77
CA TYR A 222 -12.29 0.50 19.33
C TYR A 222 -13.77 0.45 18.95
N LYS A 223 -14.21 1.39 18.11
CA LYS A 223 -15.52 1.32 17.46
C LYS A 223 -15.50 0.12 16.51
N THR A 224 -16.29 -0.88 16.84
CA THR A 224 -16.63 -2.00 15.96
C THR A 224 -17.11 -1.44 14.62
N LEU A 225 -16.37 -1.72 13.55
CA LEU A 225 -16.81 -1.42 12.19
C LEU A 225 -18.09 -2.22 11.91
N THR A 226 -19.23 -1.52 11.93
CA THR A 226 -20.49 -2.11 11.46
C THR A 226 -20.36 -2.45 9.98
N PRO A 227 -20.81 -3.64 9.55
CA PRO A 227 -20.82 -4.00 8.14
C PRO A 227 -21.65 -2.99 7.34
N TYR A 228 -21.10 -2.56 6.20
CA TYR A 228 -21.78 -1.66 5.26
C TYR A 228 -23.17 -2.22 4.90
N PRO A 229 -24.27 -1.48 5.13
CA PRO A 229 -25.56 -1.87 4.59
C PRO A 229 -25.50 -1.77 3.07
N GLY A 230 -25.86 -2.87 2.40
CA GLY A 230 -25.87 -2.98 0.96
C GLY A 230 -26.64 -1.84 0.30
N SER A 231 -26.00 -1.19 -0.66
CA SER A 231 -26.61 -0.21 -1.56
C SER A 231 -27.75 -0.88 -2.34
N SER A 232 -28.98 -0.66 -1.90
CA SER A 232 -30.17 -0.88 -2.71
C SER A 232 -30.41 0.37 -3.56
N SER A 233 -29.91 0.37 -4.79
CA SER A 233 -30.26 1.37 -5.79
C SER A 233 -31.76 1.29 -6.07
N PRO A 234 -32.52 2.40 -6.05
CA PRO A 234 -33.89 2.40 -6.55
C PRO A 234 -33.89 2.21 -8.08
N PRO A 235 -34.92 1.56 -8.65
CA PRO A 235 -35.01 1.39 -10.10
C PRO A 235 -35.25 2.74 -10.78
N PRO A 236 -34.75 2.91 -12.02
CA PRO A 236 -34.99 4.12 -12.80
C PRO A 236 -36.47 4.24 -13.23
N PRO A 237 -36.93 5.48 -13.53
CA PRO A 237 -38.30 5.76 -13.96
C PRO A 237 -38.66 5.13 -15.31
#